data_AF-A0A8T1Z1T0-F1
#
_entry.id   AF-A0A8T1Z1T0-F1
#
_cell.length_a   1.000
_cell.length_b   1.000
_cell.length_c   1.000
_cell.angle_alpha   90.00
_cell.angle_beta   90.00
_cell.angle_gamma   90.00
#
_symmetry.space_group_name_H-M   'P 1'
#
loop_
_entity.id
_entity.type
_entity.pdbx_description
1 polymer ?
#
loop_
_entity_poly.entity_id
_entity_poly.type
_entity_poly.pdbx_seq_one_letter_code
_entity_poly.pdbx_strand_id
1 'polypeptide(L)'
;MDQEKILAMKGIAPPQHQVFVSFRGSDVRHNFFSFLKDALIKNGINVVTDEEAPRGKPIDENLLKLIRNSRIAVVIFSENYPESTWCLDELVEIEKQMDIKILDSCPIFFEVETSHVKLQAPRSNFDYNLLRLEHEERKKARQISKKAWEDAEESNQATFVNGIVEKVKDMLDSVPSSYTVPKHQVYISFRGQDIRKKFSSFLKAALQKSGINVFIDAEDVNGGGALKSLLIDIGRSRVALVIFTENYMSSSWCLEELVEIKKLKDMGMLLVIPIFYEVNPSDMVDDQQLVAKWGSTDGRIKKWKEALVSVANITGFISSKHKSEADLVEDILQGTKKILFSISST
;
A
#
# COMPACT_ATOMS: atom_id res chain seq x y z
N MET A 1 -5.16 -26.02 22.51
CA MET A 1 -3.90 -25.63 21.83
C MET A 1 -4.31 -24.72 20.70
N ASP A 2 -3.92 -23.45 20.71
CA ASP A 2 -4.39 -22.46 19.74
C ASP A 2 -4.10 -22.85 18.30
N GLN A 3 -5.05 -22.56 17.39
CA GLN A 3 -4.89 -22.83 15.95
C GLN A 3 -3.62 -22.18 15.37
N GLU A 4 -3.20 -21.02 15.91
CA GLU A 4 -1.96 -20.35 15.55
C GLU A 4 -0.72 -21.19 15.84
N LYS A 5 -0.67 -21.90 16.98
CA LYS A 5 0.44 -22.80 17.34
C LYS A 5 0.49 -24.04 16.46
N ILE A 6 -0.68 -24.53 16.02
CA ILE A 6 -0.79 -25.68 15.12
C ILE A 6 -0.33 -25.31 13.69
N LEU A 7 -0.62 -24.10 13.21
CA LEU A 7 -0.15 -23.60 11.91
C LEU A 7 1.36 -23.34 11.91
N ALA A 8 1.89 -22.70 12.96
CA ALA A 8 3.32 -22.43 13.10
C ALA A 8 4.18 -23.70 13.13
N MET A 9 3.70 -24.78 13.77
CA MET A 9 4.38 -26.09 13.78
C MET A 9 4.37 -26.80 12.42
N LYS A 10 3.49 -26.41 11.50
CA LYS A 10 3.42 -26.96 10.13
C LYS A 10 4.23 -26.15 9.10
N GLY A 11 4.98 -25.13 9.53
CA GLY A 11 5.71 -24.24 8.62
C GLY A 11 4.81 -23.37 7.74
N ILE A 12 3.52 -23.28 8.08
CA ILE A 12 2.55 -22.41 7.41
C ILE A 12 2.63 -21.08 8.16
N ALA A 13 3.12 -20.04 7.49
CA ALA A 13 3.10 -18.68 8.04
C ALA A 13 1.67 -18.34 8.51
N PRO A 14 1.51 -17.61 9.64
CA PRO A 14 0.18 -17.19 10.09
C PRO A 14 -0.55 -16.52 8.92
N PRO A 15 -1.86 -16.79 8.73
CA PRO A 15 -2.59 -16.28 7.57
C PRO A 15 -2.50 -14.76 7.56
N GLN A 16 -1.74 -14.22 6.60
CA GLN A 16 -1.65 -12.79 6.33
C GLN A 16 -3.06 -12.22 6.29
N HIS A 17 -3.34 -11.17 7.07
CA HIS A 17 -4.65 -10.54 7.17
C HIS A 17 -5.29 -10.33 5.79
N GLN A 18 -6.46 -10.92 5.54
CA GLN A 18 -7.05 -10.93 4.20
C GLN A 18 -8.05 -9.79 4.03
N VAL A 19 -8.87 -9.56 5.05
CA VAL A 19 -9.95 -8.58 5.03
C VAL A 19 -9.83 -7.65 6.23
N PHE A 20 -9.77 -6.34 5.97
CA PHE A 20 -10.02 -5.31 6.97
C PHE A 20 -11.50 -4.94 6.94
N VAL A 21 -12.16 -4.80 8.10
CA VAL A 21 -13.55 -4.30 8.16
C VAL A 21 -13.56 -2.95 8.86
N SER A 22 -13.91 -1.91 8.12
CA SER A 22 -14.15 -0.57 8.67
C SER A 22 -15.64 -0.40 8.92
N PHE A 23 -16.00 -0.07 10.16
CA PHE A 23 -17.40 0.12 10.55
C PHE A 23 -17.50 0.99 11.80
N ARG A 24 -18.69 1.58 12.00
CA ARG A 24 -18.99 2.27 13.24
C ARG A 24 -19.48 1.28 14.30
N GLY A 25 -18.67 1.07 15.33
CA GLY A 25 -18.94 0.10 16.37
C GLY A 25 -20.23 0.30 17.19
N SER A 26 -20.78 1.51 17.28
CA SER A 26 -22.09 1.73 17.95
C SER A 26 -23.27 1.23 17.12
N ASP A 27 -23.10 1.16 15.80
CA ASP A 27 -24.22 1.01 14.88
C ASP A 27 -24.42 -0.45 14.48
N VAL A 28 -23.32 -1.17 14.25
CA VAL A 28 -23.37 -2.49 13.61
C VAL A 28 -22.68 -3.63 14.37
N ARG A 29 -22.01 -3.35 15.50
CA ARG A 29 -21.11 -4.31 16.18
C ARG A 29 -21.82 -5.55 16.74
N HIS A 30 -22.97 -5.38 17.38
CA HIS A 30 -23.66 -6.45 18.10
C HIS A 30 -24.79 -7.11 17.30
N ASN A 31 -24.92 -6.78 16.02
CA ASN A 31 -25.91 -7.32 15.11
C ASN A 31 -25.22 -7.76 13.80
N PHE A 32 -25.31 -6.96 12.74
CA PHE A 32 -24.87 -7.29 11.40
C PHE A 32 -23.38 -7.66 11.33
N PHE A 33 -22.49 -6.90 12.00
CA PHE A 33 -21.06 -7.17 11.93
C PHE A 33 -20.67 -8.50 12.58
N SER A 34 -21.25 -8.88 13.73
CA SER A 34 -20.94 -10.17 14.36
C SER A 34 -21.30 -11.35 13.46
N PHE A 35 -22.48 -11.30 12.82
CA PHE A 35 -22.89 -12.34 11.86
C PHE A 35 -21.96 -12.39 10.63
N LEU A 36 -21.57 -11.22 10.11
CA LEU A 36 -20.64 -11.14 8.98
C LEU A 36 -19.24 -11.67 9.34
N LYS A 37 -18.71 -11.29 10.50
CA LYS A 37 -17.41 -11.75 11.02
C LYS A 37 -17.39 -13.27 11.15
N ASP A 38 -18.40 -13.84 11.80
CA ASP A 38 -18.52 -15.29 11.98
C ASP A 38 -18.63 -16.03 10.64
N ALA A 39 -19.40 -15.50 9.70
CA ALA A 39 -19.56 -16.09 8.38
C ALA A 39 -18.25 -16.04 7.56
N LEU A 40 -17.51 -14.94 7.60
CA LEU A 40 -16.20 -14.82 6.95
C LEU A 40 -15.19 -15.81 7.54
N ILE A 41 -15.09 -15.88 8.87
CA ILE A 41 -14.19 -16.81 9.58
C ILE A 41 -14.54 -18.27 9.28
N LYS A 42 -15.84 -18.62 9.31
CA LYS A 42 -16.33 -19.97 8.98
C LYS A 42 -15.96 -20.39 7.54
N ASN A 43 -15.81 -19.42 6.65
CA ASN A 43 -15.38 -19.62 5.27
C ASN A 43 -13.86 -19.53 5.07
N GLY A 44 -13.07 -19.54 6.16
CA GLY A 44 -11.61 -19.54 6.12
C GLY A 44 -10.99 -18.20 5.77
N ILE A 45 -11.74 -17.09 5.86
CA ILE A 45 -11.25 -15.75 5.58
C ILE A 45 -10.78 -15.10 6.87
N ASN A 46 -9.51 -14.67 6.92
CA ASN A 46 -8.97 -13.96 8.07
C ASN A 46 -9.44 -12.49 8.07
N VAL A 47 -10.10 -12.07 9.15
CA VAL A 47 -10.76 -10.77 9.29
C VAL A 47 -10.11 -9.98 10.42
N VAL A 48 -9.72 -8.74 10.13
CA VAL A 48 -9.19 -7.79 11.10
C VAL A 48 -10.12 -6.60 11.24
N THR A 49 -10.32 -6.15 12.46
CA THR A 49 -11.16 -5.00 12.79
C THR A 49 -10.54 -4.09 13.85
N ASP A 50 -11.20 -2.96 14.09
CA ASP A 50 -10.85 -1.97 15.10
C ASP A 50 -11.01 -2.45 16.57
N GLU A 51 -11.43 -3.69 16.81
CA GLU A 51 -11.84 -4.18 18.14
C GLU A 51 -10.70 -4.23 19.18
N GLU A 52 -9.44 -4.20 18.74
CA GLU A 52 -8.25 -4.34 19.60
C GLU A 52 -7.53 -3.02 19.90
N ALA A 53 -7.95 -1.89 19.32
CA ALA A 53 -7.27 -0.61 19.50
C ALA A 53 -7.76 0.14 20.76
N PRO A 54 -6.87 0.65 21.63
CA PRO A 54 -7.26 1.41 22.81
C PRO A 54 -7.97 2.72 22.44
N ARG A 55 -9.22 2.88 22.91
CA ARG A 55 -10.08 4.03 22.64
C ARG A 55 -9.48 5.35 23.15
N GLY A 56 -9.60 6.43 22.37
CA GLY A 56 -9.31 7.81 22.80
C GLY A 56 -7.93 8.37 22.40
N LYS A 57 -7.20 7.70 21.51
CA LYS A 57 -5.94 8.21 20.92
C LYS A 57 -6.15 8.56 19.42
N PRO A 58 -5.24 9.32 18.78
CA PRO A 58 -5.16 9.35 17.32
C PRO A 58 -5.01 7.93 16.77
N ILE A 59 -5.35 7.70 15.49
CA ILE A 59 -5.14 6.39 14.83
C ILE A 59 -3.73 5.89 15.18
N ASP A 60 -3.66 4.69 15.76
CA ASP A 60 -2.37 4.07 16.03
C ASP A 60 -1.76 3.58 14.71
N GLU A 61 -0.44 3.74 14.52
CA GLU A 61 0.30 3.19 13.36
C GLU A 61 0.05 1.69 13.20
N ASN A 62 -0.24 0.99 14.30
CA ASN A 62 -0.63 -0.41 14.26
C ASN A 62 -1.91 -0.64 13.44
N LEU A 63 -2.92 0.23 13.55
CA LEU A 63 -4.16 0.11 12.77
C LEU A 63 -3.93 0.42 11.29
N LEU A 64 -3.12 1.43 10.97
CA LEU A 64 -2.75 1.73 9.58
C LEU A 64 -2.01 0.56 8.92
N LYS A 65 -1.13 -0.13 9.67
CA LYS A 65 -0.48 -1.36 9.19
C LYS A 65 -1.48 -2.48 8.90
N LEU A 66 -2.53 -2.63 9.70
CA LEU A 66 -3.56 -3.65 9.46
C LEU A 66 -4.32 -3.39 8.15
N ILE A 67 -4.65 -2.13 7.87
CA ILE A 67 -5.25 -1.72 6.59
C ILE A 67 -4.28 -2.00 5.43
N ARG A 68 -3.03 -1.53 5.53
CA ARG A 68 -1.97 -1.71 4.51
C ARG A 68 -1.61 -3.16 4.24
N ASN A 69 -1.84 -4.05 5.20
CA ASN A 69 -1.56 -5.48 5.07
C ASN A 69 -2.77 -6.30 4.60
N SER A 70 -3.95 -5.68 4.51
CA SER A 70 -5.17 -6.33 4.05
C SER A 70 -5.30 -6.29 2.53
N ARG A 71 -5.92 -7.32 1.95
CA ARG A 71 -6.16 -7.42 0.50
C ARG A 71 -7.46 -6.75 0.09
N ILE A 72 -8.45 -6.82 0.98
CA ILE A 72 -9.77 -6.22 0.77
C ILE A 72 -10.12 -5.39 2.01
N ALA A 73 -10.69 -4.21 1.80
CA ALA A 73 -11.42 -3.50 2.85
C ALA A 73 -12.93 -3.67 2.64
N VAL A 74 -13.61 -4.29 3.61
CA VAL A 74 -15.07 -4.23 3.69
C VAL A 74 -15.43 -2.95 4.46
N VAL A 75 -16.10 -2.01 3.80
CA VAL A 75 -16.49 -0.73 4.41
C VAL A 75 -17.99 -0.75 4.65
N ILE A 76 -18.41 -0.77 5.91
CA ILE A 76 -19.82 -0.79 6.31
C ILE A 76 -20.25 0.65 6.61
N PHE A 77 -20.82 1.32 5.62
CA PHE A 77 -21.42 2.63 5.80
C PHE A 77 -22.75 2.47 6.56
N SER A 78 -22.79 3.00 7.77
CA SER A 78 -23.97 3.13 8.63
C SER A 78 -24.36 4.61 8.81
N GLU A 79 -25.52 4.86 9.42
CA GLU A 79 -26.05 6.21 9.64
C GLU A 79 -25.04 7.15 10.32
N ASN A 80 -24.37 6.68 11.38
CA ASN A 80 -23.41 7.49 12.16
C ASN A 80 -21.95 7.25 11.74
N TYR A 81 -21.70 6.55 10.64
CA TYR A 81 -20.35 6.37 10.12
C TYR A 81 -19.62 7.72 9.90
N PRO A 82 -20.24 8.74 9.27
CA PRO A 82 -19.57 10.02 9.00
C PRO A 82 -19.29 10.84 10.27
N GLU A 83 -19.95 10.54 11.38
CA GLU A 83 -19.73 11.22 12.65
C GLU A 83 -18.47 10.73 13.38
N SER A 84 -17.94 9.58 12.95
CA SER A 84 -16.76 8.96 13.53
C SER A 84 -15.51 9.40 12.80
N THR A 85 -14.77 10.34 13.40
CA THR A 85 -13.46 10.76 12.86
C THR A 85 -12.53 9.58 12.64
N TRP A 86 -12.57 8.57 13.52
CA TRP A 86 -11.82 7.32 13.38
C TRP A 86 -12.21 6.51 12.14
N CYS A 87 -13.51 6.37 11.85
CA CYS A 87 -13.97 5.64 10.65
C CYS A 87 -13.64 6.40 9.37
N LEU A 88 -13.66 7.75 9.42
CA LEU A 88 -13.26 8.60 8.31
C LEU A 88 -11.76 8.53 8.05
N ASP A 89 -10.98 8.48 9.12
CA ASP A 89 -9.54 8.31 9.10
C ASP A 89 -9.12 6.94 8.51
N GLU A 90 -9.80 5.85 8.89
CA GLU A 90 -9.66 4.53 8.24
C GLU A 90 -10.01 4.60 6.75
N LEU A 91 -11.09 5.30 6.42
CA LEU A 91 -11.58 5.48 5.06
C LEU A 91 -10.53 6.17 4.16
N VAL A 92 -9.86 7.19 4.69
CA VAL A 92 -8.75 7.89 4.03
C VAL A 92 -7.58 6.96 3.74
N GLU A 93 -7.22 6.10 4.69
CA GLU A 93 -6.13 5.16 4.45
C GLU A 93 -6.51 4.11 3.40
N ILE A 94 -7.72 3.57 3.46
CA ILE A 94 -8.27 2.65 2.47
C ILE A 94 -8.22 3.27 1.06
N GLU A 95 -8.60 4.53 0.93
CA GLU A 95 -8.54 5.29 -0.34
C GLU A 95 -7.12 5.34 -0.90
N LYS A 96 -6.13 5.67 -0.06
CA LYS A 96 -4.72 5.69 -0.49
C LYS A 96 -4.25 4.32 -0.98
N GLN A 97 -4.67 3.24 -0.33
CA GLN A 97 -4.30 1.87 -0.73
C GLN A 97 -4.96 1.48 -2.06
N MET A 98 -6.20 1.92 -2.29
CA MET A 98 -6.93 1.71 -3.54
C MET A 98 -6.31 2.47 -4.72
N ASP A 99 -5.89 3.71 -4.50
CA ASP A 99 -5.26 4.55 -5.54
C ASP A 99 -4.01 3.89 -6.14
N ILE A 100 -3.27 3.13 -5.31
CA ILE A 100 -2.06 2.41 -5.73
C ILE A 100 -2.32 0.92 -6.05
N LYS A 101 -3.58 0.49 -6.05
CA LYS A 101 -4.06 -0.86 -6.41
C LYS A 101 -3.44 -2.01 -5.62
N ILE A 102 -3.24 -1.81 -4.32
CA ILE A 102 -2.80 -2.87 -3.42
C ILE A 102 -3.92 -3.42 -2.53
N LEU A 103 -5.03 -2.69 -2.46
CA LEU A 103 -6.24 -3.05 -1.73
C LEU A 103 -7.45 -2.73 -2.60
N ASP A 104 -8.41 -3.63 -2.64
CA ASP A 104 -9.74 -3.38 -3.22
C ASP A 104 -10.76 -3.16 -2.10
N SER A 105 -11.83 -2.40 -2.36
CA SER A 105 -12.90 -2.20 -1.37
C SER A 105 -14.21 -2.88 -1.75
N CYS A 106 -14.89 -3.41 -0.73
CA CYS A 106 -16.24 -3.92 -0.82
C CYS A 106 -17.16 -3.06 0.06
N PRO A 107 -17.77 -1.99 -0.51
CA PRO A 107 -18.68 -1.15 0.24
C PRO A 107 -20.01 -1.87 0.51
N ILE A 108 -20.51 -1.72 1.72
CA ILE A 108 -21.81 -2.19 2.21
C ILE A 108 -22.54 -0.99 2.79
N PHE A 109 -23.77 -0.75 2.33
CA PHE A 109 -24.63 0.32 2.84
C PHE A 109 -25.66 -0.31 3.77
N PHE A 110 -25.43 -0.17 5.07
CA PHE A 110 -26.29 -0.70 6.13
C PHE A 110 -27.09 0.46 6.72
N GLU A 111 -28.42 0.40 6.64
CA GLU A 111 -29.32 1.44 7.17
C GLU A 111 -29.21 2.83 6.48
N VAL A 112 -28.45 2.95 5.40
CA VAL A 112 -28.30 4.20 4.64
C VAL A 112 -28.62 3.99 3.16
N GLU A 113 -29.18 5.03 2.52
CA GLU A 113 -29.23 5.04 1.06
C GLU A 113 -27.89 5.50 0.47
N THR A 114 -27.53 4.90 -0.67
CA THR A 114 -26.36 5.33 -1.45
C THR A 114 -26.43 6.81 -1.85
N SER A 115 -27.65 7.38 -1.89
CA SER A 115 -27.96 8.79 -2.13
C SER A 115 -27.65 9.70 -0.93
N HIS A 116 -27.80 9.21 0.30
CA HIS A 116 -27.52 9.93 1.55
C HIS A 116 -26.02 10.01 1.87
N VAL A 117 -25.21 9.12 1.29
CA VAL A 117 -23.74 9.20 1.32
C VAL A 117 -23.20 10.21 0.30
N LYS A 118 -24.06 10.99 -0.37
CA LYS A 118 -23.64 12.22 -1.07
C LYS A 118 -23.17 13.23 -0.03
N LEU A 119 -21.85 13.32 0.14
CA LEU A 119 -21.20 14.45 0.80
C LEU A 119 -21.62 15.74 0.08
N GLN A 120 -22.60 16.47 0.63
CA GLN A 120 -22.95 17.81 0.18
C GLN A 120 -22.02 18.81 0.88
N ALA A 121 -21.12 19.45 0.13
CA ALA A 121 -20.26 20.56 0.59
C ALA A 121 -21.10 21.83 0.89
N PRO A 122 -20.62 22.86 1.64
CA PRO A 122 -19.23 23.21 1.95
C PRO A 122 -19.01 23.79 3.38
N ARG A 123 -18.50 23.00 4.33
CA ARG A 123 -17.76 23.51 5.50
C ARG A 123 -16.77 22.45 5.96
N SER A 124 -15.48 22.77 5.88
CA SER A 124 -14.30 21.90 6.11
C SER A 124 -13.84 21.12 4.86
N ASN A 125 -12.52 20.91 4.77
CA ASN A 125 -11.75 20.33 3.65
C ASN A 125 -12.06 18.84 3.36
N PHE A 126 -13.32 18.44 3.41
CA PHE A 126 -13.83 17.10 3.18
C PHE A 126 -14.18 16.90 1.69
N ASP A 127 -13.15 16.83 0.85
CA ASP A 127 -13.26 16.25 -0.49
C ASP A 127 -12.56 14.88 -0.46
N TYR A 128 -13.32 13.81 -0.18
CA TYR A 128 -12.82 12.43 -0.30
C TYR A 128 -13.05 11.93 -1.72
N ASN A 129 -11.97 11.51 -2.41
CA ASN A 129 -12.06 10.91 -3.74
C ASN A 129 -12.52 9.44 -3.68
N LEU A 130 -12.66 8.83 -2.50
CA LEU A 130 -13.11 7.44 -2.36
C LEU A 130 -14.49 7.18 -3.00
N LEU A 131 -15.35 8.20 -3.08
CA LEU A 131 -16.65 8.09 -3.75
C LEU A 131 -16.59 8.23 -5.28
N ARG A 132 -15.42 8.33 -5.93
CA ARG A 132 -15.30 8.12 -7.39
C ARG A 132 -15.43 6.65 -7.81
N LEU A 133 -16.05 5.79 -7.00
CA LEU A 133 -16.74 4.61 -7.52
C LEU A 133 -17.64 5.08 -8.67
N GLU A 134 -17.35 4.64 -9.90
CA GLU A 134 -18.17 4.97 -11.06
C GLU A 134 -19.64 4.67 -10.74
N HIS A 135 -20.58 5.41 -11.32
CA HIS A 135 -22.01 5.26 -11.06
C HIS A 135 -22.48 3.78 -11.14
N GLU A 136 -21.81 2.97 -11.96
CA GLU A 136 -22.04 1.54 -12.13
C GLU A 136 -21.56 0.66 -10.95
N GLU A 137 -20.50 1.03 -10.23
CA GLU A 137 -20.06 0.29 -9.03
C GLU A 137 -20.97 0.58 -7.83
N ARG A 138 -21.51 1.80 -7.74
CA ARG A 138 -22.53 2.16 -6.74
C ARG A 138 -23.82 1.35 -6.91
N LYS A 139 -24.22 1.04 -8.16
CA LYS A 139 -25.36 0.15 -8.45
C LYS A 139 -25.10 -1.31 -8.04
N LYS A 140 -23.84 -1.72 -7.89
CA LYS A 140 -23.42 -3.07 -7.47
C LYS A 140 -23.15 -3.21 -5.96
N ALA A 141 -23.22 -2.11 -5.21
CA ALA A 141 -23.05 -2.15 -3.76
C ALA A 141 -24.29 -2.79 -3.09
N ARG A 142 -24.06 -3.63 -2.08
CA ARG A 142 -25.16 -4.28 -1.36
C ARG A 142 -25.75 -3.27 -0.37
N GLN A 143 -27.08 -3.19 -0.35
CA GLN A 143 -27.83 -2.30 0.53
C GLN A 143 -28.87 -3.09 1.31
N ILE A 144 -29.02 -2.80 2.60
CA ILE A 144 -30.08 -3.35 3.44
C ILE A 144 -30.50 -2.32 4.49
N SER A 145 -31.80 -2.19 4.74
CA SER A 145 -32.32 -1.29 5.78
C SER A 145 -32.47 -2.02 7.12
N LYS A 146 -32.44 -1.28 8.23
CA LYS A 146 -32.59 -1.84 9.59
C LYS A 146 -33.85 -2.67 9.73
N LYS A 147 -34.97 -2.10 9.30
CA LYS A 147 -36.28 -2.75 9.35
C LYS A 147 -36.31 -4.03 8.52
N ALA A 148 -35.75 -4.01 7.30
CA ALA A 148 -35.67 -5.20 6.47
C ALA A 148 -34.71 -6.26 7.05
N TRP A 149 -33.68 -5.85 7.79
CA TRP A 149 -32.78 -6.76 8.49
C TRP A 149 -33.45 -7.37 9.73
N GLU A 150 -34.09 -6.56 10.59
CA GLU A 150 -34.75 -7.00 11.82
C GLU A 150 -36.01 -7.84 11.56
N ASP A 151 -36.78 -7.49 10.53
CA ASP A 151 -37.98 -8.25 10.12
C ASP A 151 -37.64 -9.49 9.28
N ALA A 152 -36.40 -9.63 8.81
CA ALA A 152 -35.98 -10.78 8.02
C ALA A 152 -35.86 -12.03 8.89
N GLU A 153 -36.44 -13.13 8.41
CA GLU A 153 -36.14 -14.45 8.94
C GLU A 153 -34.62 -14.70 8.97
N GLU A 154 -34.15 -15.46 9.96
CA GLU A 154 -32.74 -15.80 10.13
C GLU A 154 -32.12 -16.39 8.85
N SER A 155 -32.91 -17.14 8.08
CA SER A 155 -32.57 -17.67 6.75
C SER A 155 -32.25 -16.57 5.72
N ASN A 156 -32.98 -15.46 5.75
CA ASN A 156 -32.81 -14.32 4.85
C ASN A 156 -31.63 -13.44 5.27
N GLN A 157 -31.43 -13.22 6.57
CA GLN A 157 -30.23 -12.58 7.10
C GLN A 157 -28.97 -13.36 6.72
N ALA A 158 -28.99 -14.69 6.92
CA ALA A 158 -27.91 -15.58 6.51
C ALA A 158 -27.66 -15.53 5.00
N THR A 159 -28.72 -15.46 4.18
CA THR A 159 -28.60 -15.33 2.71
C THR A 159 -27.92 -14.03 2.31
N PHE A 160 -28.27 -12.91 2.96
CA PHE A 160 -27.63 -11.63 2.69
C PHE A 160 -26.14 -11.64 3.06
N VAL A 161 -25.81 -12.15 4.26
CA VAL A 161 -24.42 -12.28 4.74
C VAL A 161 -23.62 -13.22 3.85
N ASN A 162 -24.15 -14.39 3.51
CA ASN A 162 -23.49 -15.33 2.60
C ASN A 162 -23.21 -14.68 1.24
N GLY A 163 -24.13 -13.86 0.72
CA GLY A 163 -23.89 -13.12 -0.50
C GLY A 163 -22.76 -12.10 -0.40
N ILE A 164 -22.51 -11.51 0.77
CA ILE A 164 -21.33 -10.66 1.02
C ILE A 164 -20.07 -11.53 1.04
N VAL A 165 -20.10 -12.66 1.74
CA VAL A 165 -18.98 -13.61 1.81
C VAL A 165 -18.57 -14.08 0.43
N GLU A 166 -19.52 -14.49 -0.42
CA GLU A 166 -19.22 -14.92 -1.80
C GLU A 166 -18.62 -13.79 -2.63
N LYS A 167 -19.12 -12.56 -2.51
CA LYS A 167 -18.51 -11.39 -3.20
C LYS A 167 -17.07 -11.16 -2.73
N VAL A 168 -16.81 -11.27 -1.42
CA VAL A 168 -15.46 -11.13 -0.86
C VAL A 168 -14.56 -12.26 -1.36
N LYS A 169 -15.05 -13.50 -1.46
CA LYS A 169 -14.30 -14.62 -2.05
C LYS A 169 -13.97 -14.37 -3.52
N ASP A 170 -14.95 -13.96 -4.33
CA ASP A 170 -14.73 -13.63 -5.74
C ASP A 170 -13.66 -12.54 -5.90
N MET A 171 -13.70 -11.51 -5.04
CA MET A 171 -12.67 -10.48 -4.99
C MET A 171 -11.32 -11.08 -4.58
N LEU A 172 -11.24 -11.92 -3.54
CA LEU A 172 -10.01 -12.59 -3.11
C LEU A 172 -9.43 -13.53 -4.16
N ASP A 173 -10.27 -14.15 -4.99
CA ASP A 173 -9.88 -15.07 -6.06
C ASP A 173 -9.46 -14.33 -7.33
N SER A 174 -10.07 -13.17 -7.60
CA SER A 174 -9.65 -12.27 -8.68
C SER A 174 -8.32 -11.56 -8.39
N VAL A 175 -7.98 -11.41 -7.10
CA VAL A 175 -6.64 -11.01 -6.67
C VAL A 175 -5.76 -12.28 -6.69
N PRO A 176 -4.64 -12.32 -7.45
CA PRO A 176 -3.85 -13.54 -7.63
C PRO A 176 -3.51 -14.25 -6.30
N SER A 177 -3.86 -15.54 -6.20
CA SER A 177 -3.78 -16.36 -4.98
C SER A 177 -2.35 -16.67 -4.51
N SER A 178 -1.32 -16.30 -5.26
CA SER A 178 0.08 -16.50 -4.86
C SER A 178 0.59 -15.33 -4.00
N TYR A 179 0.13 -15.23 -2.75
CA TYR A 179 0.87 -14.53 -1.70
C TYR A 179 1.79 -15.52 -0.96
N THR A 180 2.64 -16.20 -1.72
CA THR A 180 3.93 -16.69 -1.25
C THR A 180 4.91 -15.53 -1.37
N VAL A 181 5.18 -14.81 -0.26
CA VAL A 181 6.05 -13.61 -0.27
C VAL A 181 5.42 -12.48 -1.12
N PRO A 182 5.60 -11.17 -0.80
CA PRO A 182 5.27 -10.15 -1.79
C PRO A 182 5.94 -10.52 -3.12
N LYS A 183 5.17 -10.58 -4.22
CA LYS A 183 5.73 -10.86 -5.55
C LYS A 183 6.86 -9.88 -5.88
N HIS A 184 6.84 -8.70 -5.28
CA HIS A 184 7.91 -7.71 -5.29
C HIS A 184 8.25 -7.32 -3.85
N GLN A 185 9.43 -7.66 -3.36
CA GLN A 185 9.90 -7.21 -2.04
C GLN A 185 10.72 -5.93 -2.16
N VAL A 186 11.50 -5.84 -3.25
CA VAL A 186 12.44 -4.75 -3.49
C VAL A 186 12.20 -4.16 -4.87
N TYR A 187 12.00 -2.84 -4.92
CA TYR A 187 12.04 -2.03 -6.13
C TYR A 187 13.44 -1.43 -6.30
N ILE A 188 14.00 -1.40 -7.51
CA ILE A 188 15.27 -0.70 -7.79
C ILE A 188 15.01 0.42 -8.80
N SER A 189 15.11 1.67 -8.35
CA SER A 189 15.11 2.87 -9.20
C SER A 189 16.55 3.23 -9.55
N PHE A 190 16.86 3.35 -10.84
CA PHE A 190 18.17 3.83 -11.29
C PHE A 190 18.07 4.36 -12.72
N ARG A 191 19.05 5.18 -13.11
CA ARG A 191 19.21 5.63 -14.49
C ARG A 191 20.53 5.17 -15.09
N GLY A 192 20.49 4.70 -16.34
CA GLY A 192 21.67 4.56 -17.20
C GLY A 192 21.90 3.13 -17.69
N GLN A 193 22.07 2.98 -19.00
CA GLN A 193 22.35 1.69 -19.64
C GLN A 193 23.69 1.10 -19.19
N ASP A 194 24.65 1.96 -18.83
CA ASP A 194 25.98 1.57 -18.40
C ASP A 194 26.00 0.90 -17.02
N ILE A 195 25.10 1.30 -16.12
CA ILE A 195 24.99 0.74 -14.77
C ILE A 195 24.04 -0.46 -14.77
N ARG A 196 23.08 -0.49 -15.72
CA ARG A 196 22.16 -1.62 -15.93
C ARG A 196 22.89 -2.95 -16.15
N LYS A 197 23.88 -2.97 -17.05
CA LYS A 197 24.62 -4.19 -17.42
C LYS A 197 25.82 -4.49 -16.49
N LYS A 198 26.08 -3.62 -15.52
CA LYS A 198 27.19 -3.74 -14.56
C LYS A 198 26.60 -3.88 -13.15
N PHE A 199 26.89 -2.92 -12.27
CA PHE A 199 26.49 -2.90 -10.87
C PHE A 199 25.03 -3.32 -10.60
N SER A 200 24.05 -2.74 -11.31
CA SER A 200 22.62 -3.03 -11.07
C SER A 200 22.26 -4.49 -11.36
N SER A 201 22.85 -5.10 -12.42
CA SER A 201 22.64 -6.51 -12.73
C SER A 201 23.23 -7.44 -11.67
N PHE A 202 24.40 -7.10 -11.11
CA PHE A 202 25.02 -7.87 -10.04
C PHE A 202 24.24 -7.76 -8.73
N LEU A 203 23.79 -6.55 -8.39
CA LEU A 203 22.94 -6.31 -7.22
C LEU A 203 21.63 -7.11 -7.31
N LYS A 204 20.96 -7.05 -8.47
CA LYS A 204 19.76 -7.85 -8.74
C LYS A 204 20.04 -9.34 -8.54
N ALA A 205 21.11 -9.86 -9.15
CA ALA A 205 21.46 -11.27 -9.06
C ALA A 205 21.75 -11.70 -7.62
N ALA A 206 22.42 -10.87 -6.82
CA ALA A 206 22.72 -11.16 -5.41
C ALA A 206 21.46 -11.22 -4.54
N LEU A 207 20.53 -10.26 -4.72
CA LEU A 207 19.23 -10.22 -4.05
C LEU A 207 18.40 -11.47 -4.43
N GLN A 208 18.29 -11.77 -5.72
CA GLN A 208 17.53 -12.94 -6.21
C GLN A 208 18.12 -14.27 -5.72
N LYS A 209 19.45 -14.43 -5.74
CA LYS A 209 20.12 -15.60 -5.19
C LYS A 209 19.88 -15.78 -3.68
N SER A 210 19.56 -14.69 -2.98
CA SER A 210 19.19 -14.71 -1.57
C SER A 210 17.69 -14.91 -1.33
N GLY A 211 16.91 -15.24 -2.36
CA GLY A 211 15.46 -15.45 -2.25
C GLY A 211 14.64 -14.16 -2.14
N ILE A 212 15.23 -13.00 -2.47
CA ILE A 212 14.53 -11.72 -2.46
C ILE A 212 13.97 -11.43 -3.85
N ASN A 213 12.66 -11.21 -3.94
CA ASN A 213 12.00 -10.85 -5.18
C ASN A 213 12.25 -9.37 -5.52
N VAL A 214 12.91 -9.13 -6.65
CA VAL A 214 13.34 -7.80 -7.11
C VAL A 214 12.63 -7.40 -8.40
N PHE A 215 12.11 -6.18 -8.42
CA PHE A 215 11.63 -5.50 -9.62
C PHE A 215 12.57 -4.35 -9.98
N ILE A 216 12.80 -4.16 -11.28
CA ILE A 216 13.69 -3.13 -11.82
C ILE A 216 12.88 -2.24 -12.76
N ASP A 217 13.15 -0.94 -12.73
CA ASP A 217 12.62 0.02 -13.69
C ASP A 217 12.73 -0.48 -15.14
N ALA A 218 11.59 -0.47 -15.83
CA ALA A 218 11.41 -0.97 -17.18
C ALA A 218 11.57 0.18 -18.18
N GLU A 219 12.80 0.68 -18.39
CA GLU A 219 13.00 1.77 -19.37
C GLU A 219 12.70 1.38 -20.84
N ASP A 220 12.30 0.15 -21.14
CA ASP A 220 12.08 -0.29 -22.53
C ASP A 220 10.60 -0.23 -22.98
N VAL A 221 9.67 0.26 -22.15
CA VAL A 221 8.27 0.45 -22.59
C VAL A 221 8.08 1.88 -23.06
N ASN A 222 8.38 2.12 -24.35
CA ASN A 222 7.97 3.31 -25.08
C ASN A 222 6.43 3.47 -25.02
N GLY A 223 5.93 4.20 -24.02
CA GLY A 223 4.52 4.57 -23.95
C GLY A 223 4.10 5.13 -22.59
N GLY A 224 3.34 6.23 -22.59
CA GLY A 224 2.82 6.89 -21.38
C GLY A 224 1.91 6.04 -20.48
N GLY A 225 1.61 4.78 -20.85
CA GLY A 225 0.96 3.79 -19.97
C GLY A 225 1.90 3.12 -18.96
N ALA A 226 3.22 3.18 -19.16
CA ALA A 226 4.20 2.50 -18.32
C ALA A 226 4.33 3.12 -16.92
N LEU A 227 4.12 4.43 -16.75
CA LEU A 227 4.28 5.08 -15.45
C LEU A 227 3.23 4.59 -14.46
N LYS A 228 1.95 4.51 -14.87
CA LYS A 228 0.88 3.98 -14.00
C LYS A 228 1.12 2.52 -13.58
N SER A 229 1.66 1.69 -14.46
CA SER A 229 2.02 0.30 -14.12
C SER A 229 3.18 0.27 -13.12
N LEU A 230 4.17 1.14 -13.31
CA LEU A 230 5.34 1.25 -12.45
C LEU A 230 4.97 1.71 -11.03
N LEU A 231 4.05 2.67 -10.90
CA LEU A 231 3.55 3.13 -9.59
C LEU A 231 2.88 1.99 -8.81
N ILE A 232 2.19 1.06 -9.50
CA ILE A 232 1.62 -0.14 -8.88
C ILE A 232 2.75 -1.08 -8.41
N ASP A 233 3.81 -1.24 -9.19
CA ASP A 233 4.93 -2.12 -8.83
C ASP A 233 5.78 -1.55 -7.68
N ILE A 234 5.96 -0.22 -7.63
CA ILE A 234 6.56 0.49 -6.49
C ILE A 234 5.66 0.33 -5.26
N GLY A 235 4.33 0.54 -5.40
CA GLY A 235 3.35 0.40 -4.31
C GLY A 235 3.24 -1.01 -3.74
N ARG A 236 3.56 -2.04 -4.54
CA ARG A 236 3.62 -3.45 -4.10
C ARG A 236 4.92 -3.82 -3.40
N SER A 237 5.96 -3.00 -3.51
CA SER A 237 7.27 -3.25 -2.93
C SER A 237 7.33 -2.80 -1.46
N ARG A 238 8.15 -3.46 -0.63
CA ARG A 238 8.36 -3.08 0.78
C ARG A 238 9.58 -2.18 0.95
N VAL A 239 10.56 -2.33 0.06
CA VAL A 239 11.81 -1.56 0.05
C VAL A 239 12.04 -1.00 -1.35
N ALA A 240 12.45 0.25 -1.46
CA ALA A 240 13.00 0.83 -2.69
C ALA A 240 14.49 1.13 -2.52
N LEU A 241 15.30 0.58 -3.41
CA LEU A 241 16.70 0.93 -3.60
C LEU A 241 16.77 2.03 -4.65
N VAL A 242 17.16 3.23 -4.24
CA VAL A 242 17.29 4.39 -5.15
C VAL A 242 18.76 4.60 -5.45
N ILE A 243 19.20 4.21 -6.64
CA ILE A 243 20.59 4.33 -7.07
C ILE A 243 20.75 5.69 -7.76
N PHE A 244 21.26 6.66 -7.01
CA PHE A 244 21.69 7.95 -7.52
C PHE A 244 22.98 7.79 -8.31
N THR A 245 22.97 8.30 -9.54
CA THR A 245 24.06 8.26 -10.51
C THR A 245 24.19 9.65 -11.12
N GLU A 246 25.31 9.94 -11.80
CA GLU A 246 25.54 11.25 -12.44
C GLU A 246 24.37 11.66 -13.36
N ASN A 247 23.75 10.69 -14.04
CA ASN A 247 22.68 10.93 -15.00
C ASN A 247 21.26 10.80 -14.43
N TYR A 248 21.09 10.53 -13.13
CA TYR A 248 19.77 10.33 -12.52
C TYR A 248 18.87 11.56 -12.70
N MET A 249 19.37 12.75 -12.37
CA MET A 249 18.64 14.02 -12.49
C MET A 249 18.41 14.48 -13.94
N SER A 250 19.04 13.82 -14.92
CA SER A 250 18.81 14.08 -16.34
C SER A 250 17.58 13.35 -16.89
N SER A 251 16.93 12.48 -16.11
CA SER A 251 15.75 11.73 -16.51
C SER A 251 14.50 12.24 -15.80
N SER A 252 13.56 12.85 -16.54
CA SER A 252 12.27 13.20 -15.96
C SER A 252 11.52 11.98 -15.45
N TRP A 253 11.76 10.80 -16.05
CA TRP A 253 11.19 9.54 -15.57
C TRP A 253 11.65 9.23 -14.16
N CYS A 254 12.97 9.19 -13.92
CA CYS A 254 13.53 8.91 -12.60
C CYS A 254 13.10 9.94 -11.56
N LEU A 255 12.96 11.21 -11.96
CA LEU A 255 12.47 12.26 -11.08
C LEU A 255 10.98 12.10 -10.73
N GLU A 256 10.13 11.65 -11.66
CA GLU A 256 8.73 11.33 -11.38
C GLU A 256 8.60 10.06 -10.52
N GLU A 257 9.42 9.03 -10.76
CA GLU A 257 9.51 7.86 -9.87
C GLU A 257 9.89 8.27 -8.44
N LEU A 258 10.90 9.13 -8.31
CA LEU A 258 11.38 9.59 -7.01
C LEU A 258 10.29 10.34 -6.23
N VAL A 259 9.44 11.09 -6.93
CA VAL A 259 8.27 11.76 -6.33
C VAL A 259 7.29 10.74 -5.76
N GLU A 260 7.00 9.63 -6.46
CA GLU A 260 6.12 8.60 -5.91
C GLU A 260 6.79 7.83 -4.77
N ILE A 261 8.08 7.49 -4.90
CA ILE A 261 8.85 6.84 -3.84
C ILE A 261 8.80 7.70 -2.57
N LYS A 262 9.02 9.01 -2.70
CA LYS A 262 8.87 9.97 -1.60
C LYS A 262 7.46 9.89 -1.00
N LYS A 263 6.42 9.93 -1.82
CA LYS A 263 5.03 9.89 -1.36
C LYS A 263 4.72 8.60 -0.58
N LEU A 264 5.08 7.43 -1.10
CA LEU A 264 4.87 6.14 -0.45
C LEU A 264 5.70 5.99 0.84
N LYS A 265 6.91 6.54 0.84
CA LYS A 265 7.78 6.60 2.03
C LYS A 265 7.20 7.52 3.11
N ASP A 266 6.70 8.69 2.74
CA ASP A 266 6.06 9.62 3.69
C ASP A 266 4.72 9.06 4.22
N MET A 267 4.07 8.17 3.47
CA MET A 267 2.93 7.38 3.94
C MET A 267 3.33 6.17 4.81
N GLY A 268 4.62 5.90 5.03
CA GLY A 268 5.07 4.74 5.81
C GLY A 268 4.84 3.39 5.12
N MET A 269 4.60 3.39 3.81
CA MET A 269 4.30 2.19 3.02
C MET A 269 5.53 1.59 2.35
N LEU A 270 6.57 2.39 2.18
CA LEU A 270 7.79 2.02 1.48
C LEU A 270 9.01 2.48 2.27
N LEU A 271 9.90 1.54 2.61
CA LEU A 271 11.21 1.89 3.16
C LEU A 271 12.18 2.18 2.01
N VAL A 272 13.04 3.18 2.18
CA VAL A 272 13.92 3.63 1.11
C VAL A 272 15.37 3.53 1.54
N ILE A 273 16.21 2.97 0.67
CA ILE A 273 17.67 2.91 0.84
C ILE A 273 18.29 3.67 -0.33
N PRO A 274 18.83 4.88 -0.12
CA PRO A 274 19.57 5.57 -1.16
C PRO A 274 20.96 4.93 -1.34
N ILE A 275 21.40 4.81 -2.59
CA ILE A 275 22.71 4.31 -3.00
C ILE A 275 23.34 5.39 -3.87
N PHE A 276 24.42 6.00 -3.40
CA PHE A 276 25.16 7.03 -4.13
C PHE A 276 26.29 6.34 -4.89
N TYR A 277 26.03 6.06 -6.17
CA TYR A 277 26.94 5.34 -7.04
C TYR A 277 27.75 6.33 -7.88
N GLU A 278 29.03 6.47 -7.54
CA GLU A 278 30.00 7.37 -8.21
C GLU A 278 29.59 8.85 -8.16
N VAL A 279 28.78 9.23 -7.17
CA VAL A 279 28.32 10.60 -6.91
C VAL A 279 28.43 10.93 -5.42
N ASN A 280 28.54 12.21 -5.07
CA ASN A 280 28.46 12.62 -3.67
C ASN A 280 27.00 12.87 -3.27
N PRO A 281 26.59 12.49 -2.05
CA PRO A 281 25.24 12.80 -1.55
C PRO A 281 24.89 14.29 -1.57
N SER A 282 25.88 15.17 -1.32
CA SER A 282 25.73 16.63 -1.39
C SER A 282 25.25 17.10 -2.76
N ASP A 283 25.69 16.45 -3.82
CA ASP A 283 25.41 16.85 -5.20
C ASP A 283 23.94 16.59 -5.55
N MET A 284 23.28 15.66 -4.85
CA MET A 284 21.85 15.36 -5.02
C MET A 284 20.96 16.37 -4.29
N VAL A 285 21.49 17.05 -3.28
CA VAL A 285 20.78 18.08 -2.49
C VAL A 285 21.01 19.48 -3.05
N ASP A 286 22.09 19.67 -3.82
CA ASP A 286 22.35 20.91 -4.55
C ASP A 286 21.44 21.02 -5.79
N ASP A 287 20.48 21.94 -5.71
CA ASP A 287 19.42 22.07 -6.69
C ASP A 287 19.82 22.86 -7.95
N GLN A 288 21.04 23.39 -7.99
CA GLN A 288 21.59 24.12 -9.14
C GLN A 288 21.64 23.26 -10.39
N GLN A 289 22.04 21.99 -10.25
CA GLN A 289 22.13 21.06 -11.39
C GLN A 289 20.76 20.76 -11.98
N LEU A 290 19.76 20.54 -11.11
CA LEU A 290 18.39 20.29 -11.53
C LEU A 290 17.79 21.50 -12.25
N VAL A 291 18.01 22.71 -11.70
CA VAL A 291 17.55 23.97 -12.32
C VAL A 291 18.25 24.23 -13.65
N ALA A 292 19.56 24.00 -13.72
CA ALA A 292 20.32 24.16 -14.96
C ALA A 292 19.83 23.21 -16.06
N LYS A 293 19.41 21.99 -15.70
CA LYS A 293 18.94 20.98 -16.65
C LYS A 293 17.51 21.22 -17.15
N TRP A 294 16.59 21.59 -16.26
CA TRP A 294 15.14 21.62 -16.55
C TRP A 294 14.55 23.03 -16.63
N GLY A 295 15.29 24.06 -16.23
CA GLY A 295 14.88 25.45 -16.25
C GLY A 295 13.96 25.83 -15.08
N SER A 296 14.25 26.93 -14.39
CA SER A 296 13.57 27.34 -13.14
C SER A 296 12.06 27.54 -13.24
N THR A 297 11.51 27.64 -14.45
CA THR A 297 10.07 27.86 -14.70
C THR A 297 9.26 26.57 -14.83
N ASP A 298 9.90 25.39 -14.86
CA ASP A 298 9.17 24.12 -14.90
C ASP A 298 8.48 23.88 -13.55
N GLY A 299 7.13 23.87 -13.56
CA GLY A 299 6.32 23.68 -12.35
C GLY A 299 6.57 22.37 -11.60
N ARG A 300 7.23 21.38 -12.23
CA ARG A 300 7.61 20.10 -11.62
C ARG A 300 8.88 20.19 -10.79
N ILE A 301 9.72 21.21 -11.00
CA ILE A 301 10.98 21.36 -10.28
C ILE A 301 10.76 21.35 -8.77
N LYS A 302 9.71 22.02 -8.28
CA LYS A 302 9.43 22.07 -6.84
C LYS A 302 9.27 20.66 -6.24
N LYS A 303 8.41 19.82 -6.83
CA LYS A 303 8.19 18.45 -6.34
C LYS A 303 9.44 17.56 -6.51
N TRP A 304 10.20 17.74 -7.58
CA TRP A 304 11.44 16.99 -7.81
C TRP A 304 12.52 17.35 -6.78
N LYS A 305 12.69 18.64 -6.46
CA LYS A 305 13.60 19.10 -5.39
C LYS A 305 13.21 18.51 -4.05
N GLU A 306 11.92 18.59 -3.68
CA GLU A 306 11.43 18.03 -2.42
C GLU A 306 11.67 16.50 -2.32
N ALA A 307 11.54 15.77 -3.42
CA ALA A 307 11.80 14.34 -3.47
C ALA A 307 13.29 14.00 -3.36
N LEU A 308 14.16 14.70 -4.09
CA LEU A 308 15.61 14.56 -4.00
C LEU A 308 16.10 14.82 -2.57
N VAL A 309 15.70 15.93 -1.96
CA VAL A 309 16.07 16.29 -0.59
C VAL A 309 15.54 15.25 0.41
N SER A 310 14.30 14.80 0.27
CA SER A 310 13.70 13.83 1.19
C SER A 310 14.40 12.47 1.15
N VAL A 311 14.77 11.99 -0.05
CA VAL A 311 15.36 10.66 -0.22
C VAL A 311 16.89 10.68 -0.04
N ALA A 312 17.59 11.69 -0.55
CA ALA A 312 19.06 11.77 -0.45
C ALA A 312 19.56 12.03 0.98
N ASN A 313 18.72 12.58 1.86
CA ASN A 313 19.07 12.77 3.28
C ASN A 313 18.85 11.50 4.14
N ILE A 314 18.32 10.42 3.57
CA ILE A 314 18.21 9.14 4.27
C ILE A 314 19.60 8.50 4.36
N THR A 315 19.89 7.84 5.48
CA THR A 315 21.14 7.06 5.61
C THR A 315 21.14 5.92 4.60
N GLY A 316 22.18 5.86 3.79
CA GLY A 316 22.33 4.85 2.75
C GLY A 316 23.79 4.52 2.46
N PHE A 317 24.05 3.98 1.26
CA PHE A 317 25.37 3.50 0.87
C PHE A 317 26.05 4.46 -0.10
N ILE A 318 27.35 4.70 0.08
CA ILE A 318 28.14 5.57 -0.80
C ILE A 318 29.24 4.70 -1.42
N SER A 319 29.28 4.58 -2.74
CA SER A 319 30.19 3.64 -3.40
C SER A 319 31.65 3.93 -3.11
N SER A 320 32.05 5.20 -3.05
CA SER A 320 33.42 5.63 -2.73
C SER A 320 33.90 5.26 -1.32
N LYS A 321 33.00 4.85 -0.41
CA LYS A 321 33.35 4.35 0.93
C LYS A 321 33.61 2.84 0.97
N HIS A 322 33.42 2.13 -0.13
CA HIS A 322 33.62 0.68 -0.23
C HIS A 322 34.89 0.37 -1.03
N LYS A 323 35.54 -0.74 -0.72
CA LYS A 323 36.80 -1.12 -1.39
C LYS A 323 36.57 -1.68 -2.80
N SER A 324 35.37 -2.20 -3.05
CA SER A 324 34.96 -2.75 -4.35
C SER A 324 33.43 -2.68 -4.53
N GLU A 325 32.97 -2.81 -5.77
CA GLU A 325 31.53 -2.99 -6.06
C GLU A 325 30.96 -4.25 -5.39
N ALA A 326 31.76 -5.31 -5.24
CA ALA A 326 31.33 -6.54 -4.59
C ALA A 326 31.04 -6.31 -3.10
N ASP A 327 31.89 -5.55 -2.42
CA ASP A 327 31.67 -5.18 -1.01
C ASP A 327 30.40 -4.32 -0.87
N LEU A 328 30.22 -3.35 -1.78
CA LEU A 328 29.02 -2.53 -1.82
C LEU A 328 27.74 -3.37 -2.03
N VAL A 329 27.76 -4.34 -2.95
CA VAL A 329 26.62 -5.23 -3.19
C VAL A 329 26.30 -6.06 -1.95
N GLU A 330 27.31 -6.61 -1.28
CA GLU A 330 27.11 -7.40 -0.06
C GLU A 330 26.52 -6.54 1.06
N ASP A 331 27.03 -5.33 1.28
CA ASP A 331 26.52 -4.43 2.31
C ASP A 331 25.07 -3.99 2.03
N ILE A 332 24.73 -3.70 0.77
CA ILE A 332 23.34 -3.41 0.36
C ILE A 332 22.45 -4.62 0.60
N LEU A 333 22.91 -5.83 0.25
CA LEU A 333 22.16 -7.07 0.44
C LEU A 333 21.87 -7.30 1.93
N GLN A 334 22.86 -7.14 2.80
CA GLN A 334 22.70 -7.31 4.25
C GLN A 334 21.78 -6.24 4.84
N GLY A 335 21.95 -4.98 4.44
CA GLY A 335 21.07 -3.88 4.83
C GLY A 335 19.61 -4.15 4.44
N THR A 336 19.39 -4.64 3.21
CA THR A 336 18.07 -4.99 2.68
C THR A 336 17.45 -6.16 3.45
N LYS A 337 18.22 -7.23 3.70
CA LYS A 337 17.76 -8.39 4.49
C LYS A 337 17.34 -7.99 5.90
N LYS A 338 18.13 -7.14 6.56
CA LYS A 338 17.83 -6.66 7.92
C LYS A 338 16.50 -5.90 7.95
N ILE A 339 16.27 -5.02 6.97
CA ILE A 339 15.03 -4.27 6.84
C ILE A 339 13.85 -5.22 6.58
N LEU A 340 13.96 -6.11 5.60
CA LEU A 340 12.88 -7.06 5.30
C LEU A 340 12.55 -7.97 6.50
N PHE A 341 13.56 -8.43 7.22
CA PHE A 341 13.38 -9.22 8.45
C PHE A 341 12.65 -8.44 9.54
N SER A 342 12.97 -7.16 9.73
CA SER A 342 12.26 -6.31 10.70
C SER A 342 10.80 -6.08 10.33
N ILE A 343 10.46 -5.99 9.04
CA ILE A 343 9.08 -5.83 8.57
C ILE A 343 8.29 -7.13 8.78
N SER A 344 8.91 -8.29 8.56
CA SER A 344 8.24 -9.60 8.73
C SER A 344 8.05 -10.02 10.19
N SER A 345 8.77 -9.38 11.12
CA SER A 345 8.71 -9.69 12.56
C SER A 345 7.75 -8.78 13.35
N THR A 346 7.12 -7.83 12.66
CA THR A 346 6.07 -6.92 13.15
C THR A 346 4.78 -7.15 12.41
#